data_AF-A0A366D9M5-F1
#
_entry.id   AF-A0A366D9M5-F1
#
_cell.length_a   1.000
_cell.length_b   1.000
_cell.length_c   1.000
_cell.angle_alpha   90.00
_cell.angle_beta   90.00
_cell.angle_gamma   90.00
#
_symmetry.space_group_name_H-M   'P 1'
#
loop_
_entity.id
_entity.type
_entity.pdbx_description
1 polymer ?
#
loop_
_entity_poly.entity_id
_entity_poly.type
_entity_poly.pdbx_seq_one_letter_code
_entity_poly.pdbx_strand_id
1 'polypeptide(L)'
;MNICKRGLIVICLLFSPVLMSANGSVNEINTCLALTEFLDEKIALEVEVYSQQQIDDMRKGLNIYAYYLKHTVIKTKLLDMYAGNKVQAQLMWNLFYRQKNTFIKHLSQHYSVNKIPSDYSVALSKCLVKAKPAHSQVAQPIANTLILMGK
;
A
#
# COMPACT_ATOMS: atom_id res chain seq x y z
N MET A 1 -22.53 -59.78 11.35
CA MET A 1 -21.05 -59.87 11.37
C MET A 1 -20.57 -59.81 9.92
N ASN A 2 -19.80 -58.84 9.41
CA ASN A 2 -19.02 -57.78 10.00
C ASN A 2 -19.06 -56.56 9.07
N ILE A 3 -19.64 -55.47 9.57
CA ILE A 3 -19.50 -54.11 9.04
C ILE A 3 -18.29 -53.48 9.77
N CYS A 4 -17.64 -52.50 9.12
CA CYS A 4 -16.50 -51.72 9.61
C CYS A 4 -15.13 -52.38 9.49
N LYS A 5 -14.37 -51.98 8.48
CA LYS A 5 -12.91 -51.70 8.52
C LYS A 5 -12.42 -51.35 7.12
N ARG A 6 -12.61 -50.08 6.71
CA ARG A 6 -11.90 -49.39 5.60
C ARG A 6 -12.48 -47.99 5.47
N GLY A 7 -12.33 -47.20 6.52
CA GLY A 7 -12.78 -45.82 6.55
C GLY A 7 -11.94 -45.07 7.53
N LEU A 8 -10.78 -44.58 7.08
CA LEU A 8 -10.17 -43.34 7.53
C LEU A 8 -8.88 -43.09 6.74
N ILE A 9 -8.51 -41.82 6.61
CA ILE A 9 -7.28 -41.29 5.98
C ILE A 9 -7.40 -41.08 4.47
N VAL A 10 -8.14 -40.05 4.03
CA VAL A 10 -7.68 -38.98 3.09
C VAL A 10 -8.68 -37.80 3.15
N ILE A 11 -8.84 -37.15 4.30
CA ILE A 11 -9.56 -35.85 4.37
C ILE A 11 -8.81 -34.94 5.36
N CYS A 12 -7.56 -34.60 5.06
CA CYS A 12 -6.83 -33.53 5.78
C CYS A 12 -6.10 -32.55 4.85
N LEU A 13 -6.24 -32.68 3.52
CA LEU A 13 -5.54 -31.80 2.57
C LEU A 13 -6.35 -30.56 2.13
N LEU A 14 -7.58 -30.38 2.60
CA LEU A 14 -8.46 -29.28 2.16
C LEU A 14 -8.47 -28.05 3.08
N PHE A 15 -7.72 -28.06 4.17
CA PHE A 15 -7.52 -26.89 5.02
C PHE A 15 -6.05 -26.48 5.01
N SER A 16 -5.52 -26.19 3.82
CA SER A 16 -4.44 -25.20 3.79
C SER A 16 -5.10 -23.88 4.18
N PRO A 17 -4.79 -23.27 5.35
CA PRO A 17 -5.15 -21.87 5.52
C PRO A 17 -4.52 -21.16 4.33
N VAL A 18 -5.35 -20.54 3.49
CA VAL A 18 -4.86 -19.54 2.54
C VAL A 18 -4.27 -18.47 3.44
N LEU A 19 -2.97 -18.61 3.74
CA LEU A 19 -2.16 -17.55 4.30
C LEU A 19 -2.30 -16.46 3.24
N MET A 20 -3.20 -15.51 3.48
CA MET A 20 -3.29 -14.33 2.65
C MET A 20 -1.88 -13.77 2.64
N SER A 21 -1.20 -13.93 1.50
CA SER A 21 0.15 -13.43 1.32
C SER A 21 0.02 -11.93 1.39
N ALA A 22 0.18 -11.39 2.60
CA ALA A 22 0.13 -9.97 2.85
C ALA A 22 1.48 -9.37 2.43
N ASN A 23 1.78 -9.58 1.15
CA ASN A 23 2.97 -9.19 0.45
C ASN A 23 2.52 -8.84 -0.96
N GLY A 24 1.92 -7.65 -1.10
CA GLY A 24 1.29 -7.22 -2.35
C GLY A 24 2.24 -7.35 -3.54
N SER A 25 1.70 -7.63 -4.72
CA SER A 25 2.48 -7.61 -5.96
C SER A 25 3.14 -6.25 -6.16
N VAL A 26 4.24 -6.19 -6.90
CA VAL A 26 4.95 -4.92 -7.13
C VAL A 26 4.03 -3.86 -7.78
N ASN A 27 3.09 -4.29 -8.62
CA ASN A 27 2.10 -3.41 -9.23
C ASN A 27 1.15 -2.81 -8.17
N GLU A 28 0.62 -3.64 -7.26
CA GLU A 28 -0.24 -3.16 -6.18
C GLU A 28 0.49 -2.22 -5.23
N ILE A 29 1.76 -2.49 -4.92
CA ILE A 29 2.58 -1.59 -4.10
C ILE A 29 2.85 -0.27 -4.85
N ASN A 30 3.05 -0.31 -6.17
CA ASN A 30 3.18 0.89 -6.98
C ASN A 30 1.89 1.72 -7.01
N THR A 31 0.72 1.07 -7.05
CA THR A 31 -0.57 1.74 -6.86
C THR A 31 -0.68 2.39 -5.48
N CYS A 32 -0.18 1.72 -4.43
CA CYS A 32 -0.13 2.28 -3.09
C CYS A 32 0.79 3.51 -2.99
N LEU A 33 1.93 3.50 -3.68
CA LEU A 33 2.80 4.67 -3.77
C LEU A 33 2.08 5.83 -4.46
N ALA A 34 1.41 5.57 -5.58
CA ALA A 34 0.65 6.58 -6.31
C ALA A 34 -0.47 7.19 -5.46
N LEU A 35 -1.21 6.37 -4.71
CA LEU A 35 -2.23 6.83 -3.77
C LEU A 35 -1.62 7.68 -2.65
N THR A 36 -0.49 7.25 -2.08
CA THR A 36 0.17 7.97 -0.98
C THR A 36 0.62 9.37 -1.42
N GLU A 37 1.24 9.48 -2.60
CA GLU A 37 1.68 10.76 -3.15
C GLU A 37 0.51 11.66 -3.55
N PHE A 38 -0.56 11.08 -4.13
CA PHE A 38 -1.81 11.81 -4.40
C PHE A 38 -2.41 12.40 -3.11
N LEU A 39 -2.41 11.64 -2.01
CA LEU A 39 -2.94 12.11 -0.73
C LEU A 39 -2.08 13.23 -0.12
N ASP A 40 -0.75 13.20 -0.25
CA ASP A 40 0.11 14.31 0.22
C ASP A 40 -0.25 15.62 -0.50
N GLU A 41 -0.42 15.55 -1.83
CA GLU A 41 -0.83 16.71 -2.65
C GLU A 41 -2.21 17.23 -2.25
N LYS A 42 -3.16 16.34 -1.95
CA LYS A 42 -4.54 16.73 -1.56
C LYS A 42 -4.63 17.29 -0.15
N ILE A 43 -3.98 16.66 0.83
CA ILE A 43 -4.01 17.11 2.24
C ILE A 43 -3.47 18.53 2.37
N ALA A 44 -2.47 18.91 1.56
CA ALA A 44 -1.93 20.25 1.54
C ALA A 44 -2.97 21.34 1.20
N LEU A 45 -4.11 20.98 0.60
CA LEU A 45 -5.18 21.90 0.19
C LEU A 45 -6.37 21.93 1.17
N GLU A 46 -6.42 21.04 2.16
CA GLU A 46 -7.56 20.83 3.06
C GLU A 46 -7.52 21.73 4.32
N VAL A 47 -7.14 23.00 4.14
CA VAL A 47 -6.96 23.98 5.24
C VAL A 47 -8.27 24.37 5.94
N GLU A 48 -9.42 24.10 5.33
CA GLU A 48 -10.74 24.33 5.93
C GLU A 48 -11.19 23.20 6.88
N VAL A 49 -10.60 22.00 6.75
CA VAL A 49 -10.98 20.80 7.50
C VAL A 49 -9.96 20.50 8.62
N TYR A 50 -8.68 20.70 8.34
CA TYR A 50 -7.59 20.36 9.24
C TYR A 50 -6.78 21.58 9.64
N SER A 51 -6.31 21.61 10.89
CA SER A 51 -5.34 22.64 11.31
C SER A 51 -4.01 22.44 10.58
N GLN A 52 -3.21 23.51 10.46
CA GLN A 52 -1.90 23.43 9.81
C GLN A 52 -1.01 22.35 10.44
N GLN A 53 -1.03 22.21 11.76
CA GLN A 53 -0.29 21.15 12.47
C GLN A 53 -0.76 19.75 12.05
N GLN A 54 -2.07 19.53 11.91
CA GLN A 54 -2.61 18.24 11.46
C GLN A 54 -2.21 17.95 10.01
N ILE A 55 -2.24 18.96 9.14
CA ILE A 55 -1.75 18.86 7.75
C ILE A 55 -0.28 18.44 7.76
N ASP A 56 0.57 19.14 8.51
CA ASP A 56 2.01 18.86 8.56
C ASP A 56 2.31 17.45 9.10
N ASP A 57 1.59 17.01 10.12
CA ASP A 57 1.73 15.66 10.70
C ASP A 57 1.30 14.56 9.72
N MET A 58 0.18 14.75 9.02
CA MET A 58 -0.28 13.81 7.99
C MET A 58 0.70 13.74 6.82
N ARG A 59 1.14 14.89 6.32
CA ARG A 59 2.12 14.97 5.23
C ARG A 59 3.44 14.31 5.61
N LYS A 60 3.92 14.51 6.83
CA LYS A 60 5.10 13.82 7.35
C LYS A 60 4.93 12.30 7.31
N GLY A 61 3.80 11.78 7.78
CA GLY A 61 3.51 10.35 7.75
C GLY A 61 3.47 9.77 6.33
N LEU A 62 2.80 10.47 5.40
CA LEU A 62 2.71 10.08 3.99
C LEU A 62 4.07 10.08 3.30
N ASN A 63 4.88 11.12 3.52
CA ASN A 63 6.21 11.22 2.91
C ASN A 63 7.16 10.12 3.40
N ILE A 64 7.15 9.83 4.71
CA ILE A 64 7.92 8.71 5.28
C ILE A 64 7.46 7.38 4.67
N TYR A 65 6.15 7.18 4.53
CA TYR A 65 5.61 5.96 3.98
C TYR A 65 5.91 5.81 2.48
N ALA A 66 5.76 6.87 1.68
CA ALA A 66 6.13 6.91 0.26
C ALA A 66 7.62 6.57 0.06
N TYR A 67 8.49 7.13 0.90
CA TYR A 67 9.92 6.81 0.89
C TYR A 67 10.16 5.31 1.16
N TYR A 68 9.53 4.75 2.20
CA TYR A 68 9.59 3.32 2.50
C TYR A 68 9.12 2.44 1.34
N LEU A 69 7.97 2.76 0.73
CA LEU A 69 7.45 2.03 -0.41
C LEU A 69 8.44 2.03 -1.58
N LYS A 70 8.98 3.20 -1.93
CA LYS A 70 9.91 3.37 -3.03
C LYS A 70 11.25 2.67 -2.80
N HIS A 71 11.90 2.99 -1.68
CA HIS A 71 13.31 2.66 -1.47
C HIS A 71 13.52 1.31 -0.79
N THR A 72 12.51 0.79 -0.09
CA THR A 72 12.59 -0.50 0.59
C THR A 72 11.75 -1.54 -0.13
N VAL A 73 10.45 -1.32 -0.29
CA VAL A 73 9.53 -2.38 -0.76
C VAL A 73 9.65 -2.62 -2.26
N ILE A 74 9.41 -1.58 -3.08
CA ILE A 74 9.39 -1.72 -4.55
C ILE A 74 10.79 -2.03 -5.06
N LYS A 75 11.81 -1.32 -4.58
CA LYS A 75 13.21 -1.57 -4.98
C LYS A 75 13.62 -3.04 -4.76
N THR A 76 13.30 -3.60 -3.59
CA THR A 76 13.62 -5.01 -3.28
C THR A 76 12.84 -5.95 -4.19
N LYS A 77 11.51 -5.77 -4.32
CA LYS A 77 10.67 -6.60 -5.18
C LYS A 77 11.10 -6.60 -6.65
N LEU A 78 11.49 -5.44 -7.19
CA LEU A 78 11.99 -5.35 -8.56
C LEU A 78 13.32 -6.07 -8.71
N LEU A 79 14.23 -5.93 -7.74
CA LEU A 79 15.50 -6.61 -7.79
C LEU A 79 15.31 -8.14 -7.73
N ASP A 80 14.41 -8.62 -6.87
CA ASP A 80 14.07 -10.04 -6.75
C ASP A 80 13.44 -10.58 -8.05
N MET A 81 12.51 -9.84 -8.65
CA MET A 81 11.84 -10.20 -9.91
C MET A 81 12.81 -10.39 -11.07
N TYR A 82 13.91 -9.64 -11.08
CA TYR A 82 14.94 -9.70 -12.12
C TYR A 82 16.21 -10.42 -11.65
N ALA A 83 16.12 -11.29 -10.65
CA ALA A 83 17.23 -12.11 -10.15
C ALA A 83 18.51 -11.30 -9.85
N GLY A 84 18.37 -10.09 -9.29
CA GLY A 84 19.49 -9.21 -8.98
C GLY A 84 19.95 -8.31 -10.13
N ASN A 85 19.36 -8.41 -11.32
CA ASN A 85 19.72 -7.56 -12.46
C ASN A 85 19.24 -6.11 -12.25
N LYS A 86 20.17 -5.28 -11.78
CA LYS A 86 19.93 -3.86 -11.47
C LYS A 86 19.47 -3.06 -12.69
N VAL A 87 19.94 -3.38 -13.90
CA VAL A 87 19.59 -2.65 -15.12
C VAL A 87 18.13 -2.90 -15.47
N GLN A 88 17.69 -4.16 -15.47
CA GLN A 88 16.30 -4.52 -15.74
C GLN A 88 15.35 -4.02 -14.66
N ALA A 89 15.75 -4.14 -13.38
CA ALA A 89 14.99 -3.59 -12.26
C ALA A 89 14.80 -2.06 -12.39
N GLN A 90 15.86 -1.33 -12.79
CA GLN A 90 15.77 0.11 -13.02
C GLN A 90 14.88 0.47 -14.22
N LEU A 91 14.92 -0.31 -15.29
CA LEU A 91 14.03 -0.12 -16.44
C LEU A 91 12.57 -0.27 -16.02
N MET A 92 12.24 -1.31 -15.25
CA MET A 92 10.88 -1.51 -14.75
C MET A 92 10.45 -0.41 -13.76
N TRP A 93 11.35 0.03 -12.89
CA TRP A 93 11.10 1.19 -12.02
C TRP A 93 10.70 2.43 -12.84
N ASN A 94 11.42 2.72 -13.93
CA ASN A 94 11.11 3.85 -14.80
C ASN A 94 9.75 3.72 -15.48
N LEU A 95 9.33 2.50 -15.86
CA LEU A 95 8.01 2.24 -16.43
C LEU A 95 6.89 2.49 -15.40
N PHE A 96 7.06 1.98 -14.18
CA PHE A 96 6.13 2.23 -13.08
C PHE A 96 6.02 3.70 -12.72
N TYR A 97 7.14 4.42 -12.69
CA TYR A 97 7.15 5.86 -12.43
C TYR A 97 6.39 6.65 -13.52
N ARG A 98 6.52 6.25 -14.79
CA ARG A 98 5.74 6.85 -15.89
C ARG A 98 4.25 6.53 -15.76
N GLN A 99 3.88 5.27 -15.51
CA GLN A 99 2.49 4.86 -15.33
C GLN A 99 1.82 5.54 -14.13
N LYS A 100 2.57 5.77 -13.04
CA LYS A 100 2.11 6.47 -11.85
C LYS A 100 1.54 7.85 -12.19
N ASN A 101 2.20 8.62 -13.04
CA ASN A 101 1.73 9.95 -13.41
C ASN A 101 0.40 9.88 -14.17
N THR A 102 0.20 8.86 -15.01
CA THR A 102 -1.09 8.59 -15.64
C THR A 102 -2.16 8.21 -14.62
N PHE A 103 -1.81 7.42 -13.61
CA PHE A 103 -2.73 7.03 -12.53
C PHE A 103 -3.14 8.23 -11.66
N ILE A 104 -2.18 9.07 -11.24
CA ILE A 104 -2.45 10.31 -10.50
C ILE A 104 -3.33 11.24 -11.34
N LYS A 105 -3.06 11.38 -12.64
CA LYS A 105 -3.90 12.16 -13.55
C LYS A 105 -5.33 11.62 -13.58
N HIS A 106 -5.52 10.30 -13.73
CA HIS A 106 -6.87 9.70 -13.69
C HIS A 106 -7.56 9.95 -12.36
N LEU A 107 -6.89 9.74 -11.23
CA LEU A 107 -7.46 10.06 -9.91
C LEU A 107 -7.86 11.54 -9.82
N SER A 108 -6.98 12.46 -10.22
CA SER A 108 -7.28 13.89 -10.17
C SER A 108 -8.48 14.31 -11.03
N GLN A 109 -8.71 13.62 -12.16
CA GLN A 109 -9.83 13.88 -13.07
C GLN A 109 -11.16 13.35 -12.54
N HIS A 110 -11.15 12.24 -11.79
CA HIS A 110 -12.35 11.64 -11.24
C HIS A 110 -12.73 12.16 -9.84
N TYR A 111 -11.79 12.82 -9.15
CA TYR A 111 -11.97 13.27 -7.77
C TYR A 111 -11.70 14.78 -7.65
N SER A 112 -12.64 15.54 -8.18
CA SER A 112 -12.74 17.00 -8.03
C SER A 112 -13.65 17.35 -6.86
N VAL A 113 -13.26 17.06 -5.62
CA VAL A 113 -14.07 17.48 -4.47
C VAL A 113 -13.18 17.88 -3.31
N ASN A 114 -13.50 19.04 -2.74
CA ASN A 114 -12.81 19.80 -1.70
C ASN A 114 -12.78 19.12 -0.31
N LYS A 115 -12.75 17.78 -0.28
CA LYS A 115 -12.57 16.94 0.91
C LYS A 115 -11.88 15.66 0.49
N ILE A 116 -11.06 15.09 1.38
CA ILE A 116 -10.54 13.73 1.22
C ILE A 116 -11.61 12.74 1.69
N PRO A 117 -12.23 11.93 0.81
CA PRO A 117 -13.11 10.85 1.23
C PRO A 117 -12.46 9.98 2.32
N SER A 118 -13.24 9.65 3.34
CA SER A 118 -12.89 8.62 4.34
C SER A 118 -12.49 7.30 3.66
N ASP A 119 -13.03 7.01 2.48
CA ASP A 119 -12.65 5.89 1.62
C ASP A 119 -11.15 5.85 1.27
N TYR A 120 -10.46 7.00 1.22
CA TYR A 120 -9.02 7.03 1.01
C TYR A 120 -8.23 6.61 2.24
N SER A 121 -8.72 6.88 3.45
CA SER A 121 -8.11 6.33 4.68
C SER A 121 -8.22 4.79 4.67
N VAL A 122 -9.34 4.25 4.20
CA VAL A 122 -9.54 2.80 4.06
C VAL A 122 -8.60 2.23 2.99
N ALA A 123 -8.48 2.89 1.84
CA ALA A 123 -7.58 2.48 0.77
C ALA A 123 -6.10 2.52 1.22
N LEU A 124 -5.70 3.57 1.94
CA LEU A 124 -4.36 3.69 2.51
C LEU A 124 -4.11 2.62 3.57
N SER A 125 -5.08 2.33 4.44
CA SER A 125 -5.00 1.23 5.42
C SER A 125 -4.79 -0.13 4.73
N LYS A 126 -5.50 -0.42 3.64
CA LYS A 126 -5.25 -1.62 2.82
C LYS A 126 -3.82 -1.63 2.27
N CYS A 127 -3.25 -0.49 1.92
CA CYS A 127 -1.86 -0.40 1.50
C CYS A 127 -0.87 -0.76 2.60
N LEU A 128 -1.10 -0.34 3.86
CA LEU A 128 -0.25 -0.74 4.98
C LEU A 128 -0.21 -2.27 5.15
N VAL A 129 -1.37 -2.94 4.99
CA VAL A 129 -1.45 -4.41 5.05
C VAL A 129 -0.63 -5.06 3.94
N LYS A 130 -0.63 -4.48 2.73
CA LYS A 130 0.13 -5.00 1.59
C LYS A 130 1.64 -4.80 1.72
N ALA A 131 2.06 -3.66 2.27
CA ALA A 131 3.47 -3.25 2.36
C ALA A 131 4.16 -3.64 3.67
N LYS A 132 3.39 -3.94 4.73
CA LYS A 132 3.84 -4.38 6.05
C LYS A 132 5.07 -3.64 6.59
N PRO A 133 4.99 -2.32 6.85
CA PRO A 133 6.08 -1.62 7.50
C PRO A 133 6.35 -2.22 8.88
N ALA A 134 7.49 -2.89 9.05
CA ALA A 134 7.86 -3.52 10.32
C ALA A 134 8.53 -2.54 11.31
N HIS A 135 9.17 -1.49 10.79
CA HIS A 135 9.84 -0.49 11.61
C HIS A 135 8.84 0.56 12.11
N SER A 136 8.84 0.81 13.42
CA SER A 136 8.00 1.83 14.07
C SER A 136 8.17 3.23 13.46
N GLN A 137 9.38 3.54 13.00
CA GLN A 137 9.71 4.79 12.30
C GLN A 137 8.89 5.03 11.03
N VAL A 138 8.36 3.97 10.41
CA VAL A 138 7.44 4.07 9.27
C VAL A 138 6.01 3.82 9.72
N ALA A 139 5.78 2.77 10.51
CA ALA A 139 4.43 2.32 10.87
C ALA A 139 3.67 3.31 11.75
N GLN A 140 4.33 3.97 12.69
CA GLN A 140 3.68 4.87 13.63
C GLN A 140 3.26 6.21 13.00
N PRO A 141 4.12 6.91 12.22
CA PRO A 141 3.70 8.14 11.53
C PRO A 141 2.52 7.94 10.57
N ILE A 142 2.52 6.84 9.81
CA ILE A 142 1.42 6.56 8.87
C ILE A 142 0.13 6.12 9.59
N ALA A 143 0.23 5.42 10.73
CA ALA A 143 -0.92 5.10 11.56
C ALA A 143 -1.58 6.38 12.15
N ASN A 144 -0.76 7.32 12.61
CA ASN A 144 -1.27 8.62 13.07
C ASN A 144 -1.97 9.38 11.95
N THR A 145 -1.43 9.31 10.73
CA THR A 145 -2.07 9.89 9.54
C THR A 145 -3.46 9.31 9.31
N LEU A 146 -3.60 7.98 9.36
CA LEU A 146 -4.91 7.32 9.21
C LEU A 146 -5.92 7.75 10.27
N ILE A 147 -5.47 7.94 11.52
CA ILE A 147 -6.32 8.43 12.61
C ILE A 147 -6.80 9.86 12.34
N LEU A 148 -5.93 10.72 11.81
CA LEU A 148 -6.29 12.10 11.48
C LEU A 148 -7.24 12.17 10.28
N MET A 149 -7.01 11.36 9.24
CA MET A 149 -7.89 11.28 8.06
C MET A 149 -9.26 10.67 8.37
N GLY A 150 -9.36 9.86 9.43
CA GLY A 150 -10.62 9.21 9.83
C GLY A 150 -11.52 10.04 10.74
N LYS A 151 -11.09 11.26 11.12
CA LYS A 151 -11.88 12.23 11.88
C LYS A 151 -12.72 13.07 10.92
#